data_AF-A0A0P7HXB7-F1
#
_entry.id   AF-A0A0P7HXB7-F1
#
_cell.length_a   1.000
_cell.length_b   1.000
_cell.length_c   1.000
_cell.angle_alpha   90.00
_cell.angle_beta   90.00
_cell.angle_gamma   90.00
#
_symmetry.space_group_name_H-M   'P 1'
#
loop_
_entity.id
_entity.type
_entity.pdbx_description
1 polymer ?
#
loop_
_entity_poly.entity_id
_entity_poly.type
_entity_poly.pdbx_seq_one_letter_code
_entity_poly.pdbx_strand_id
1 'polypeptide(L)'
;MPPHANWQQLLTREGNGGGSDVDMFDLVAAALRSRPDYIVVGEVRGAEAQMAFQAAQTGHPVLLTFHASDIVSMIQRFTSNPINVPETFMDNCDVALFQNRVKQGDDVLRRVTSVQEIEGYSEHEGGVVTRETFAWDPRDDEVSFKGRNNSHVLENGIARLLGYEDTREIYAELDRRAEVIRRLIDADVVGYHEVNDAIQTFQRDGVEALPIETHGLTGRDDV
;
A
#
# COMPACT_ATOMS: atom_id res chain seq x y z
N MET A 1 5.36 17.54 5.11
CA MET A 1 6.18 16.56 5.87
C MET A 1 5.24 15.50 6.44
N PRO A 2 5.64 14.24 6.59
CA PRO A 2 4.82 13.22 7.24
C PRO A 2 4.38 13.68 8.63
N PRO A 3 3.21 13.21 9.12
CA PRO A 3 2.63 13.67 10.40
C PRO A 3 3.35 13.03 11.60
N HIS A 4 4.20 12.02 11.36
CA HIS A 4 4.86 11.24 12.40
C HIS A 4 5.99 12.03 13.06
N ALA A 5 6.00 12.06 14.40
CA ALA A 5 7.06 12.71 15.18
C ALA A 5 8.42 12.02 15.01
N ASN A 6 8.42 10.68 14.92
CA ASN A 6 9.61 9.87 14.69
C ASN A 6 9.79 9.63 13.19
N TRP A 7 10.39 10.60 12.51
CA TRP A 7 10.68 10.51 11.09
C TRP A 7 12.14 10.84 10.80
N GLN A 8 12.83 9.92 10.14
CA GLN A 8 14.16 10.15 9.59
C GLN A 8 14.06 10.38 8.08
N GLN A 9 14.50 11.55 7.63
CA GLN A 9 14.62 11.85 6.21
C GLN A 9 16.04 11.55 5.72
N LEU A 10 16.13 10.73 4.67
CA LEU A 10 17.38 10.42 3.98
C LEU A 10 17.29 10.95 2.54
N LEU A 11 18.39 11.53 2.04
CA LEU A 11 18.48 12.11 0.70
C LEU A 11 19.71 11.57 0.00
N THR A 12 19.57 11.28 -1.30
CA THR A 12 20.69 10.86 -2.13
C THR A 12 21.64 12.03 -2.36
N ARG A 13 22.90 11.72 -2.66
CA ARG A 13 23.91 12.72 -2.98
C ARG A 13 24.78 12.22 -4.11
N GLU A 14 24.80 12.97 -5.20
CA GLU A 14 25.82 12.82 -6.24
C GLU A 14 27.11 13.50 -5.75
N GLY A 15 28.21 12.75 -5.78
CA GLY A 15 29.55 13.20 -5.47
C GLY A 15 30.31 13.62 -6.73
N ASN A 16 31.32 14.46 -6.55
CA ASN A 16 32.19 14.91 -7.65
C ASN A 16 33.40 13.97 -7.87
N GLY A 17 33.20 12.66 -7.69
CA GLY A 17 34.25 11.64 -7.67
C GLY A 17 34.86 11.38 -6.27
N GLY A 18 35.53 10.23 -6.11
CA GLY A 18 36.23 9.86 -4.87
C GLY A 18 35.43 9.05 -3.85
N GLY A 19 34.32 8.40 -4.24
CA GLY A 19 33.54 7.52 -3.35
C GLY A 19 32.64 8.26 -2.36
N SER A 20 32.21 9.48 -2.71
CA SER A 20 31.30 10.30 -1.89
C SER A 20 29.84 10.23 -2.35
N ASP A 21 29.56 9.44 -3.39
CA ASP A 21 28.21 9.14 -3.86
C ASP A 21 27.43 8.39 -2.78
N VAL A 22 26.16 8.76 -2.62
CA VAL A 22 25.21 8.05 -1.76
C VAL A 22 23.96 7.86 -2.59
N ASP A 23 23.75 6.64 -3.06
CA ASP A 23 22.61 6.30 -3.89
C ASP A 23 21.44 5.78 -3.03
N MET A 24 20.33 5.42 -3.69
CA MET A 24 19.15 4.94 -2.96
C MET A 24 19.38 3.58 -2.31
N PHE A 25 20.24 2.74 -2.88
CA PHE A 25 20.61 1.45 -2.30
C PHE A 25 21.32 1.65 -0.95
N ASP A 26 22.27 2.58 -0.90
CA ASP A 26 22.99 2.94 0.33
C ASP A 26 22.04 3.43 1.42
N LEU A 27 21.05 4.25 1.06
CA LEU A 27 20.09 4.81 2.02
C LEU A 27 19.14 3.76 2.59
N VAL A 28 18.64 2.82 1.77
CA VAL A 28 17.78 1.73 2.27
C VAL A 28 18.59 0.80 3.17
N ALA A 29 19.83 0.48 2.80
CA ALA A 29 20.73 -0.31 3.63
C ALA A 29 21.06 0.38 4.97
N ALA A 30 21.21 1.71 4.96
CA ALA A 30 21.39 2.50 6.18
C ALA A 30 20.11 2.52 7.03
N ALA A 31 18.94 2.69 6.41
CA ALA A 31 17.65 2.73 7.10
C ALA A 31 17.39 1.45 7.91
N LEU A 32 17.78 0.28 7.40
CA LEU A 32 17.66 -1.00 8.13
C LEU A 32 18.40 -1.04 9.47
N ARG A 33 19.43 -0.21 9.65
CA ARG A 33 20.16 -0.11 10.93
C ARG A 33 19.47 0.80 11.94
N SER A 34 18.50 1.60 11.49
CA SER A 34 17.72 2.51 12.33
C SER A 34 16.52 1.84 13.02
N ARG A 35 16.30 0.53 12.79
CA ARG A 35 15.13 -0.23 13.28
C ARG A 35 13.78 0.46 12.91
N PRO A 36 13.53 0.72 11.62
CA PRO A 36 12.35 1.47 11.20
C PRO A 36 11.08 0.60 11.28
N ASP A 37 9.96 1.20 11.68
CA ASP A 37 8.64 0.57 11.58
C ASP A 37 8.11 0.54 10.13
N TYR A 38 8.47 1.56 9.34
CA TYR A 38 8.17 1.64 7.90
C TYR A 38 9.34 2.27 7.16
N ILE A 39 9.62 1.75 5.96
CA ILE A 39 10.54 2.37 5.01
C ILE A 39 9.72 2.90 3.83
N VAL A 40 9.86 4.18 3.51
CA VAL A 40 9.21 4.78 2.35
C VAL A 40 10.28 5.19 1.34
N VAL A 41 10.31 4.50 0.21
CA VAL A 41 11.23 4.76 -0.90
C VAL A 41 10.52 5.63 -1.93
N GLY A 42 11.12 6.75 -2.30
CA GLY A 42 10.48 7.74 -3.20
C GLY A 42 10.03 7.12 -4.52
N GLU A 43 10.99 6.70 -5.36
CA GLU A 43 10.73 6.00 -6.61
C GLU A 43 11.87 5.02 -6.86
N VAL A 44 11.52 3.77 -7.19
CA VAL A 44 12.48 2.73 -7.52
C VAL A 44 12.65 2.62 -9.03
N ARG A 45 13.91 2.61 -9.47
CA ARG A 45 14.39 2.60 -10.86
C ARG A 45 15.48 1.55 -11.13
N GLY A 46 16.11 1.00 -10.09
CA GLY A 46 17.25 0.10 -10.22
C GLY A 46 17.46 -0.85 -9.02
N ALA A 47 18.72 -1.13 -8.72
CA ALA A 47 19.13 -2.16 -7.76
C ALA A 47 18.63 -1.92 -6.33
N GLU A 48 18.27 -0.69 -5.96
CA GLU A 48 17.64 -0.36 -4.67
C GLU A 48 16.35 -1.14 -4.42
N ALA A 49 15.67 -1.60 -5.49
CA ALA A 49 14.54 -2.51 -5.39
C ALA A 49 14.90 -3.80 -4.64
N GLN A 50 16.07 -4.39 -4.92
CA GLN A 50 16.49 -5.62 -4.23
C GLN A 50 16.62 -5.37 -2.73
N MET A 51 17.17 -4.22 -2.37
CA MET A 51 17.31 -3.82 -0.98
C MET A 51 15.96 -3.57 -0.31
N ALA A 52 14.98 -3.00 -1.03
CA ALA A 52 13.61 -2.84 -0.58
C ALA A 52 12.91 -4.20 -0.35
N PHE A 53 13.04 -5.15 -1.28
CA PHE A 53 12.50 -6.50 -1.14
C PHE A 53 13.17 -7.27 0.01
N GLN A 54 14.49 -7.12 0.19
CA GLN A 54 15.20 -7.68 1.33
C GLN A 54 14.78 -7.04 2.67
N ALA A 55 14.47 -5.74 2.68
CA ALA A 55 13.91 -5.09 3.86
C ALA A 55 12.55 -5.70 4.23
N ALA A 56 11.65 -5.87 3.26
CA ALA A 56 10.37 -6.54 3.45
C ALA A 56 10.54 -7.98 3.96
N GLN A 57 11.45 -8.74 3.35
CA GLN A 57 11.75 -10.13 3.76
C GLN A 57 12.24 -10.25 5.21
N THR A 58 12.88 -9.21 5.75
CA THR A 58 13.37 -9.18 7.13
C THR A 58 12.36 -8.58 8.11
N GLY A 59 11.11 -8.39 7.68
CA GLY A 59 10.01 -7.92 8.53
C GLY A 59 9.88 -6.41 8.64
N HIS A 60 10.47 -5.64 7.70
CA HIS A 60 10.29 -4.19 7.65
C HIS A 60 9.30 -3.82 6.55
N PRO A 61 8.09 -3.34 6.87
CA PRO A 61 7.14 -2.85 5.88
C PRO A 61 7.75 -1.78 4.97
N VAL A 62 7.59 -1.94 3.66
CA VAL A 62 8.10 -1.00 2.65
C VAL A 62 6.98 -0.45 1.79
N LEU A 63 6.98 0.86 1.57
CA LEU A 63 6.17 1.54 0.57
C LEU A 63 7.11 2.15 -0.47
N LEU A 64 6.78 2.01 -1.75
CA LEU A 64 7.55 2.60 -2.84
C LEU A 64 6.65 3.03 -3.99
N THR A 65 7.13 3.96 -4.81
CA THR A 65 6.52 4.19 -6.13
C THR A 65 7.34 3.51 -7.22
N PHE A 66 6.66 3.07 -8.28
CA PHE A 66 7.28 2.33 -9.36
C PHE A 66 6.60 2.66 -10.68
N HIS A 67 7.37 2.84 -11.74
CA HIS A 67 6.82 3.13 -13.06
C HIS A 67 6.40 1.83 -13.77
N ALA A 68 5.13 1.45 -13.60
CA ALA A 68 4.47 0.38 -14.35
C ALA A 68 2.99 0.71 -14.56
N SER A 69 2.43 0.27 -15.69
CA SER A 69 1.03 0.56 -16.05
C SER A 69 0.06 -0.52 -15.57
N ASP A 70 0.56 -1.73 -15.32
CA ASP A 70 -0.19 -2.92 -14.91
C ASP A 70 0.71 -3.92 -14.18
N ILE A 71 0.11 -4.97 -13.61
CA ILE A 71 0.81 -5.97 -12.80
C ILE A 71 1.84 -6.78 -13.57
N VAL A 72 1.55 -7.10 -14.84
CA VAL A 72 2.45 -7.90 -15.69
C VAL A 72 3.72 -7.12 -15.99
N SER A 73 3.59 -5.87 -16.43
CA SER A 73 4.72 -4.97 -16.69
C SER A 73 5.49 -4.63 -15.42
N MET A 74 4.82 -4.55 -14.28
CA MET A 74 5.46 -4.37 -12.98
C MET A 74 6.37 -5.56 -12.64
N ILE A 75 5.84 -6.78 -12.67
CA ILE A 75 6.59 -8.02 -12.37
C ILE A 75 7.78 -8.15 -13.33
N GLN A 76 7.55 -7.99 -14.64
CA GLN A 76 8.62 -8.07 -15.64
C GLN A 76 9.76 -7.09 -15.37
N ARG A 77 9.44 -5.85 -14.96
CA ARG A 77 10.46 -4.84 -14.67
C ARG A 77 11.22 -5.14 -13.38
N PHE A 78 10.54 -5.61 -12.32
CA PHE A 78 11.22 -6.06 -11.11
C PHE A 78 12.15 -7.25 -11.39
N THR A 79 11.74 -8.20 -12.23
CA THR A 79 12.53 -9.42 -12.46
C THR A 79 13.64 -9.25 -13.49
N SER A 80 13.58 -8.19 -14.31
CA SER A 80 14.57 -7.90 -15.35
C SER A 80 15.68 -6.95 -14.88
N ASN A 81 16.79 -6.93 -15.63
CA ASN A 81 17.84 -5.92 -15.47
C ASN A 81 17.29 -4.49 -15.68
N PRO A 82 17.68 -3.49 -14.87
CA PRO A 82 18.74 -3.50 -13.86
C PRO A 82 18.31 -3.96 -12.45
N ILE A 83 17.06 -4.36 -12.25
CA ILE A 83 16.51 -4.64 -10.93
C ILE A 83 16.81 -6.07 -10.47
N ASN A 84 16.46 -7.08 -11.24
CA ASN A 84 16.77 -8.50 -10.97
C ASN A 84 16.27 -9.04 -9.61
N VAL A 85 15.06 -8.67 -9.17
CA VAL A 85 14.38 -9.33 -8.04
C VAL A 85 13.91 -10.73 -8.50
N PRO A 86 14.27 -11.83 -7.80
CA PRO A 86 13.77 -13.15 -8.16
C PRO A 86 12.24 -13.23 -8.11
N GLU A 87 11.61 -13.92 -9.07
CA GLU A 87 10.14 -14.11 -9.08
C GLU A 87 9.63 -14.76 -7.79
N THR A 88 10.44 -15.65 -7.20
CA THR A 88 10.14 -16.32 -5.93
C THR A 88 10.11 -15.39 -4.72
N PHE A 89 10.58 -14.15 -4.85
CA PHE A 89 10.59 -13.14 -3.78
C PHE A 89 9.46 -12.13 -3.94
N MET A 90 8.64 -12.24 -4.99
CA MET A 90 7.57 -11.29 -5.30
C MET A 90 6.44 -11.30 -4.28
N ASP A 91 6.28 -12.37 -3.52
CA ASP A 91 5.37 -12.48 -2.37
C ASP A 91 5.70 -11.53 -1.20
N ASN A 92 6.92 -10.98 -1.15
CA ASN A 92 7.25 -9.91 -0.20
C ASN A 92 6.55 -8.56 -0.51
N CYS A 93 5.90 -8.43 -1.67
CA CYS A 93 5.06 -7.29 -2.01
C CYS A 93 3.60 -7.72 -1.86
N ASP A 94 2.90 -7.30 -0.82
CA ASP A 94 1.52 -7.76 -0.59
C ASP A 94 0.52 -7.16 -1.59
N VAL A 95 0.66 -5.87 -1.90
CA VAL A 95 -0.32 -5.08 -2.68
C VAL A 95 0.38 -4.15 -3.67
N ALA A 96 -0.10 -4.14 -4.91
CA ALA A 96 0.28 -3.18 -5.94
C ALA A 96 -0.94 -2.36 -6.40
N LEU A 97 -0.83 -1.04 -6.34
CA LEU A 97 -1.87 -0.08 -6.74
C LEU A 97 -1.44 0.63 -8.02
N PHE A 98 -2.26 0.55 -9.07
CA PHE A 98 -2.01 1.15 -10.36
C PHE A 98 -2.82 2.43 -10.51
N GLN A 99 -2.14 3.57 -10.54
CA GLN A 99 -2.75 4.88 -10.79
C GLN A 99 -2.40 5.37 -12.19
N ASN A 100 -3.43 5.62 -13.01
CA ASN A 100 -3.26 6.07 -14.38
C ASN A 100 -3.90 7.44 -14.61
N ARG A 101 -3.34 8.17 -15.58
CA ARG A 101 -3.94 9.38 -16.13
C ARG A 101 -4.90 8.96 -17.25
N VAL A 102 -6.19 9.18 -17.05
CA VAL A 102 -7.26 8.81 -17.99
C VAL A 102 -7.89 10.06 -18.59
N LYS A 103 -8.35 9.95 -19.84
CA LYS A 103 -9.10 11.01 -20.52
C LYS A 103 -10.57 10.59 -20.60
N GLN A 104 -11.45 11.35 -19.96
CA GLN A 104 -12.90 11.17 -20.02
C GLN A 104 -13.54 12.44 -20.58
N GLY A 105 -14.09 12.36 -21.79
CA GLY A 105 -14.53 13.55 -22.53
C GLY A 105 -13.35 14.51 -22.76
N ASP A 106 -13.50 15.74 -22.30
CA ASP A 106 -12.46 16.78 -22.36
C ASP A 106 -11.56 16.83 -21.12
N ASP A 107 -11.95 16.13 -20.06
CA ASP A 107 -11.25 16.14 -18.78
C ASP A 107 -10.12 15.11 -18.73
N VAL A 108 -9.08 15.48 -18.00
CA VAL A 108 -7.91 14.65 -17.72
C VAL A 108 -7.91 14.36 -16.23
N LEU A 109 -8.20 13.11 -15.88
CA LEU A 109 -8.39 12.66 -14.51
C LEU A 109 -7.28 11.71 -14.10
N ARG A 110 -7.02 11.62 -12.80
CA ARG A 110 -6.23 10.54 -12.20
C ARG A 110 -7.18 9.55 -11.56
N ARG A 111 -7.01 8.26 -11.88
CA ARG A 111 -7.82 7.17 -11.33
C ARG A 111 -6.91 6.03 -10.91
N VAL A 112 -7.23 5.41 -9.79
CA VAL A 112 -6.71 4.10 -9.45
C VAL A 112 -7.46 3.10 -10.32
N THR A 113 -6.79 2.56 -11.33
CA THR A 113 -7.44 1.70 -12.32
C THR A 113 -7.53 0.26 -11.85
N SER A 114 -6.56 -0.18 -11.04
CA SER A 114 -6.48 -1.54 -10.54
C SER A 114 -5.74 -1.57 -9.19
N VAL A 115 -6.20 -2.42 -8.27
CA VAL A 115 -5.45 -2.83 -7.07
C VAL A 115 -5.30 -4.34 -7.15
N GLN A 116 -4.06 -4.80 -7.01
CA GLN A 116 -3.66 -6.19 -7.18
C GLN A 116 -3.02 -6.69 -5.91
N GLU A 117 -3.39 -7.88 -5.48
CA GLU A 117 -2.72 -8.62 -4.42
C GLU A 117 -1.75 -9.63 -5.05
N ILE A 118 -0.55 -9.77 -4.51
CA ILE A 118 0.41 -10.77 -4.95
C ILE A 118 0.36 -11.94 -3.96
N GLU A 119 0.01 -13.12 -4.45
CA GLU A 119 -0.10 -14.33 -3.60
C GLU A 119 1.24 -15.07 -3.51
N GLY A 120 2.09 -14.89 -4.52
CA GLY A 120 3.44 -15.45 -4.58
C GLY A 120 3.71 -16.27 -5.83
N TYR A 121 4.84 -16.97 -5.84
CA TYR A 121 5.27 -17.78 -6.99
C TYR A 121 4.64 -19.17 -6.98
N SER A 122 4.17 -19.62 -8.13
CA SER A 122 3.66 -20.98 -8.34
C SER A 122 4.40 -21.66 -9.48
N GLU A 123 5.09 -22.77 -9.17
CA GLU A 123 5.71 -23.63 -10.18
C GLU A 123 4.66 -24.26 -11.12
N HIS A 124 3.45 -24.53 -10.62
CA HIS A 124 2.37 -25.13 -11.40
C HIS A 124 1.82 -24.15 -12.45
N GLU A 125 1.63 -22.89 -12.07
CA GLU A 125 1.15 -21.82 -12.95
C GLU A 125 2.29 -21.21 -13.78
N GLY A 126 3.55 -21.55 -13.47
CA GLY A 126 4.73 -21.10 -14.19
C GLY A 126 5.06 -19.61 -13.99
N GLY A 127 4.70 -19.02 -12.85
CA GLY A 127 4.94 -17.60 -12.59
C GLY A 127 4.37 -17.08 -11.26
N VAL A 128 4.40 -15.76 -11.12
CA VAL A 128 3.83 -15.05 -9.97
C VAL A 128 2.31 -14.98 -10.10
N VAL A 129 1.61 -15.51 -9.09
CA VAL A 129 0.15 -15.50 -8.98
C VAL A 129 -0.29 -14.19 -8.33
N THR A 130 -1.24 -13.51 -8.98
CA THR A 130 -1.81 -12.26 -8.51
C THR A 130 -3.33 -12.28 -8.61
N ARG A 131 -3.99 -11.47 -7.78
CA ARG A 131 -5.45 -11.31 -7.79
C ARG A 131 -5.81 -9.84 -7.88
N GLU A 132 -6.62 -9.49 -8.87
CA GLU A 132 -7.21 -8.15 -8.97
C GLU A 132 -8.34 -8.02 -7.95
N THR A 133 -8.18 -7.12 -6.98
CA THR A 133 -9.17 -6.89 -5.92
C THR A 133 -10.02 -5.67 -6.18
N PHE A 134 -9.47 -4.60 -6.74
CA PHE A 134 -10.26 -3.45 -7.20
C PHE A 134 -10.02 -3.20 -8.68
N ALA A 135 -11.10 -2.90 -9.40
CA ALA A 135 -11.06 -2.56 -10.82
C ALA A 135 -11.96 -1.36 -11.09
N TRP A 136 -11.44 -0.39 -11.83
CA TRP A 136 -12.15 0.80 -12.28
C TRP A 136 -12.83 0.56 -13.64
N ASP A 137 -14.11 0.93 -13.75
CA ASP A 137 -14.86 0.92 -15.00
C ASP A 137 -14.87 2.31 -15.64
N PRO A 138 -14.23 2.51 -16.81
CA PRO A 138 -14.19 3.81 -17.49
C PRO A 138 -15.55 4.30 -17.97
N ARG A 139 -16.55 3.41 -18.12
CA ARG A 139 -17.88 3.76 -18.66
C ARG A 139 -18.67 4.60 -17.68
N ASP A 140 -18.64 4.21 -16.42
CA ASP A 140 -19.44 4.81 -15.35
C ASP A 140 -18.59 5.59 -14.33
N ASP A 141 -17.26 5.59 -14.50
CA ASP A 141 -16.28 6.17 -13.56
C ASP A 141 -16.35 5.59 -12.14
N GLU A 142 -16.64 4.30 -12.03
CA GLU A 142 -16.82 3.60 -10.76
C GLU A 142 -15.68 2.61 -10.47
N VAL A 143 -15.29 2.53 -9.19
CA VAL A 143 -14.37 1.49 -8.71
C VAL A 143 -15.19 0.37 -8.08
N SER A 144 -14.99 -0.85 -8.57
CA SER A 144 -15.64 -2.05 -8.06
C SER A 144 -14.70 -2.91 -7.24
N PHE A 145 -15.15 -3.34 -6.05
CA PHE A 145 -14.40 -4.28 -5.20
C PHE A 145 -14.66 -5.73 -5.64
N LYS A 146 -13.86 -6.23 -6.58
CA LYS A 146 -13.91 -7.61 -7.09
C LYS A 146 -13.41 -8.63 -6.07
N GLY A 147 -12.54 -8.21 -5.15
CA GLY A 147 -11.92 -9.06 -4.13
C GLY A 147 -12.81 -9.40 -2.94
N ARG A 148 -14.09 -8.99 -2.92
CA ARG A 148 -14.96 -9.24 -1.76
C ARG A 148 -15.19 -10.74 -1.56
N ASN A 149 -14.95 -11.22 -0.34
CA ASN A 149 -14.97 -12.64 0.04
C ASN A 149 -13.99 -13.52 -0.75
N ASN A 150 -12.93 -12.93 -1.32
CA ASN A 150 -11.88 -13.65 -2.03
C ASN A 150 -10.50 -12.95 -1.96
N SER A 151 -10.32 -11.96 -1.08
CA SER A 151 -9.04 -11.26 -0.89
C SER A 151 -8.06 -12.19 -0.17
N HIS A 152 -6.90 -12.41 -0.80
CA HIS A 152 -5.80 -13.16 -0.21
C HIS A 152 -5.24 -12.43 1.01
N VAL A 153 -4.95 -11.14 0.87
CA VAL A 153 -4.32 -10.34 1.94
C VAL A 153 -5.23 -10.22 3.15
N LEU A 154 -6.52 -9.95 2.96
CA LEU A 154 -7.48 -9.82 4.06
C LEU A 154 -7.74 -11.17 4.74
N GLU A 155 -8.06 -12.22 3.98
CA GLU A 155 -8.50 -13.49 4.58
C GLU A 155 -7.34 -14.38 5.01
N ASN A 156 -6.32 -14.56 4.16
CA ASN A 156 -5.20 -15.47 4.45
C ASN A 156 -4.08 -14.79 5.22
N GLY A 157 -3.93 -13.47 5.10
CA GLY A 157 -2.95 -12.68 5.85
C GLY A 157 -3.54 -12.15 7.16
N ILE A 158 -4.29 -11.05 7.06
CA ILE A 158 -4.67 -10.23 8.22
C ILE A 158 -5.63 -10.98 9.15
N ALA A 159 -6.72 -11.55 8.63
CA ALA A 159 -7.74 -12.19 9.47
C ALA A 159 -7.18 -13.41 10.24
N ARG A 160 -6.33 -14.22 9.60
CA ARG A 160 -5.63 -15.32 10.28
C ARG A 160 -4.68 -14.82 11.36
N LEU A 161 -3.90 -13.78 11.09
CA LEU A 161 -2.96 -13.21 12.05
C LEU A 161 -3.67 -12.62 13.27
N LEU A 162 -4.84 -12.01 13.06
CA LEU A 162 -5.69 -11.49 14.13
C LEU A 162 -6.52 -12.57 14.84
N GLY A 163 -6.49 -13.83 14.37
CA GLY A 163 -7.14 -14.96 15.03
C GLY A 163 -8.65 -15.06 14.82
N TYR A 164 -9.17 -14.54 13.70
CA TYR A 164 -10.59 -14.70 13.35
C TYR A 164 -10.98 -16.17 13.14
N GLU A 165 -12.09 -16.60 13.72
CA GLU A 165 -12.66 -17.94 13.47
C GLU A 165 -13.21 -18.07 12.04
N ASP A 166 -13.97 -17.06 11.60
CA ASP A 166 -14.37 -16.86 10.20
C ASP A 166 -13.59 -15.68 9.62
N THR A 167 -12.67 -15.97 8.69
CA THR A 167 -11.83 -14.96 8.05
C THR A 167 -12.64 -13.92 7.29
N ARG A 168 -13.90 -14.20 6.92
CA ARG A 168 -14.78 -13.26 6.23
C ARG A 168 -15.31 -12.14 7.12
N GLU A 169 -15.24 -12.28 8.43
CA GLU A 169 -15.64 -11.18 9.32
C GLU A 169 -14.73 -9.94 9.17
N ILE A 170 -13.53 -10.09 8.61
CA ILE A 170 -12.62 -8.96 8.33
C ILE A 170 -13.24 -7.91 7.41
N TYR A 171 -14.18 -8.30 6.52
CA TYR A 171 -14.84 -7.36 5.63
C TYR A 171 -15.75 -6.37 6.38
N ALA A 172 -16.30 -6.75 7.54
CA ALA A 172 -17.07 -5.83 8.37
C ALA A 172 -16.19 -4.70 8.91
N GLU A 173 -14.95 -5.01 9.30
CA GLU A 173 -13.98 -3.99 9.72
C GLU A 173 -13.54 -3.12 8.54
N LEU A 174 -13.34 -3.71 7.35
CA LEU A 174 -13.06 -2.95 6.13
C LEU A 174 -14.20 -1.95 5.82
N ASP A 175 -15.45 -2.41 5.86
CA ASP A 175 -16.62 -1.57 5.62
C ASP A 175 -16.75 -0.45 6.66
N ARG A 176 -16.50 -0.77 7.94
CA ARG A 176 -16.49 0.21 9.04
C ARG A 176 -15.46 1.30 8.81
N ARG A 177 -14.21 0.94 8.45
CA ARG A 177 -13.16 1.92 8.15
C ARG A 177 -13.48 2.74 6.90
N ALA A 178 -14.03 2.12 5.86
CA ALA A 178 -14.45 2.82 4.66
C ALA A 178 -15.53 3.86 4.98
N GLU A 179 -16.48 3.53 5.85
CA GLU A 179 -17.52 4.45 6.28
C GLU A 179 -16.97 5.63 7.09
N VAL A 180 -15.99 5.40 7.97
CA VAL A 180 -15.29 6.51 8.66
C VAL A 180 -14.69 7.50 7.66
N ILE A 181 -14.02 7.02 6.61
CA ILE A 181 -13.46 7.89 5.56
C ILE A 181 -14.57 8.65 4.82
N ARG A 182 -15.70 8.01 4.51
CA ARG A 182 -16.86 8.71 3.89
C ARG A 182 -17.40 9.82 4.78
N ARG A 183 -17.55 9.57 6.08
CA ARG A 183 -18.03 10.58 7.04
C ARG A 183 -17.07 11.76 7.19
N LEU A 184 -15.76 11.52 7.12
CA LEU A 184 -14.79 12.61 7.10
C LEU A 184 -14.96 13.48 5.84
N ILE A 185 -15.19 12.87 4.68
CA ILE A 185 -15.46 13.59 3.42
C ILE A 185 -16.77 14.37 3.52
N ASP A 186 -17.85 13.77 4.01
CA ASP A 186 -19.16 14.42 4.16
C ASP A 186 -19.11 15.61 5.13
N ALA A 187 -18.22 15.56 6.13
CA ALA A 187 -17.96 16.63 7.08
C ALA A 187 -16.92 17.66 6.59
N ASP A 188 -16.48 17.59 5.32
CA ASP A 188 -15.45 18.45 4.71
C ASP A 188 -14.08 18.38 5.41
N VAL A 189 -13.79 17.29 6.12
CA VAL A 189 -12.49 17.00 6.72
C VAL A 189 -11.57 16.42 5.65
N VAL A 190 -11.03 17.30 4.81
CA VAL A 190 -10.17 16.94 3.67
C VAL A 190 -8.72 17.46 3.82
N GLY A 191 -8.45 18.25 4.86
CA GLY A 191 -7.12 18.78 5.16
C GLY A 191 -6.15 17.68 5.59
N TYR A 192 -4.91 17.73 5.11
CA TYR A 192 -3.90 16.70 5.40
C TYR A 192 -3.71 16.45 6.91
N HIS A 193 -3.59 17.50 7.72
CA HIS A 193 -3.40 17.36 9.17
C HIS A 193 -4.68 16.91 9.87
N GLU A 194 -5.83 17.47 9.48
CA GLU A 194 -7.13 17.14 10.06
C GLU A 194 -7.49 15.66 9.85
N VAL A 195 -7.26 15.14 8.64
CA VAL A 195 -7.45 13.71 8.32
C VAL A 195 -6.52 12.83 9.15
N ASN A 196 -5.25 13.22 9.32
CA ASN A 196 -4.32 12.45 10.14
C ASN A 196 -4.72 12.44 11.62
N ASP A 197 -5.15 13.58 12.16
CA ASP A 197 -5.61 13.69 13.54
C ASP A 197 -6.89 12.86 13.76
N ALA A 198 -7.80 12.85 12.79
CA ALA A 198 -8.98 12.00 12.81
C ALA A 198 -8.61 10.50 12.77
N ILE A 199 -7.70 10.07 11.90
CA ILE A 199 -7.24 8.68 11.85
C ILE A 199 -6.58 8.26 13.16
N GLN A 200 -5.74 9.10 13.76
CA GLN A 200 -5.12 8.82 15.06
C GLN A 200 -6.16 8.73 16.18
N THR A 201 -7.15 9.62 16.18
CA THR A 201 -8.24 9.61 17.15
C THR A 201 -9.09 8.34 17.00
N PHE A 202 -9.45 7.96 15.78
CA PHE A 202 -10.15 6.71 15.50
C PHE A 202 -9.39 5.48 16.01
N GLN A 203 -8.07 5.42 15.76
CA GLN A 203 -7.23 4.30 16.19
C GLN A 203 -7.03 4.23 17.71
N ARG A 204 -6.95 5.39 18.39
CA ARG A 204 -6.69 5.46 19.83
C ARG A 204 -7.96 5.32 20.66
N ASP A 205 -9.01 6.03 20.27
CA ASP A 205 -10.20 6.29 21.10
C ASP A 205 -11.50 5.74 20.49
N GLY A 206 -11.44 5.12 19.31
CA GLY A 206 -12.62 4.58 18.63
C GLY A 206 -13.38 5.61 17.80
N VAL A 207 -14.53 5.21 17.27
CA VAL A 207 -15.29 6.03 16.30
C VAL A 207 -16.03 7.17 17.00
N GLU A 208 -16.43 6.96 18.24
CA GLU A 208 -17.18 7.88 19.09
C GLU A 208 -16.41 9.16 19.42
N ALA A 209 -15.07 9.10 19.36
CA ALA A 209 -14.18 10.22 19.63
C ALA A 209 -13.96 11.13 18.42
N LEU A 210 -14.47 10.77 17.24
CA LEU A 210 -14.29 11.57 16.04
C LEU A 210 -15.12 12.86 16.09
N PRO A 211 -14.59 14.00 15.59
CA PRO A 211 -15.30 15.28 15.57
C PRO A 211 -16.32 15.38 14.42
N ILE A 212 -17.02 14.29 14.11
CA ILE A 212 -17.98 14.17 13.00
C ILE A 212 -19.24 13.43 13.47
N GLU A 213 -20.30 13.42 12.66
CA GLU A 213 -21.47 12.59 12.96
C GLU A 213 -21.14 11.10 12.82
N THR A 214 -21.35 10.35 13.90
CA THR A 214 -21.00 8.92 14.03
C THR A 214 -22.21 8.00 14.10
N HIS A 215 -23.41 8.52 13.86
CA HIS A 215 -24.65 7.73 13.96
C HIS A 215 -24.65 6.56 12.97
N GLY A 216 -24.80 5.34 13.48
CA GLY A 216 -24.77 4.09 12.69
C GLY A 216 -23.38 3.46 12.51
N LEU A 217 -22.30 4.15 12.93
CA LEU A 217 -20.95 3.58 13.02
C LEU A 217 -20.67 2.90 14.37
N THR A 218 -21.45 3.25 15.39
CA THR A 218 -21.41 2.66 16.73
C THR A 218 -22.10 1.30 16.68
N GLY A 219 -21.30 0.26 16.43
CA GLY A 219 -21.79 -1.09 16.17
C GLY A 219 -20.77 -2.18 16.45
N ARG A 220 -20.32 -2.26 17.71
CA ARG A 220 -20.15 -3.50 18.49
C ARG A 220 -19.84 -3.04 19.92
N ASP A 221 -20.83 -3.20 20.80
CA ASP A 221 -20.62 -3.21 22.24
C ASP A 221 -19.44 -4.13 22.57
N ASP A 222 -18.67 -3.75 23.58
CA ASP A 222 -17.69 -4.58 24.28
C ASP A 222 -18.17 -6.03 24.39
N VAL A 223 -17.47 -6.96 23.73
CA VAL A 223 -17.38 -8.37 24.13
C VAL A 223 -15.98 -8.87 23.85
#